data_AF-A0A800DZI6-F1
#
_entry.id   AF-A0A800DZI6-F1
#
_cell.length_a   1.000
_cell.length_b   1.000
_cell.length_c   1.000
_cell.angle_alpha   90.00
_cell.angle_beta   90.00
_cell.angle_gamma   90.00
#
_symmetry.space_group_name_H-M   'P 1'
#
loop_
_entity.id
_entity.type
_entity.pdbx_description
1 polymer ?
#
loop_
_entity_poly.entity_id
_entity_poly.type
_entity_poly.pdbx_seq_one_letter_code
_entity_poly.pdbx_strand_id
1 'polypeptide(L)'
;MYNLQIKTIVPIFDNLNANVYFGGSRAKMLTSANNFIGSNSWSNSVSYETGLEYWFQSNVSLRLDYMKYFKNIEAIDIGLGFRF
;
A
#
# COMPACT_ATOMS: atom_id res chain seq x y z
N MET A 1 2.43 -3.26 13.65
CA MET A 1 2.63 -2.35 12.50
C MET A 1 1.42 -1.44 12.45
N TYR A 2 1.61 -0.14 12.27
CA TYR A 2 0.51 0.81 12.05
C TYR A 2 0.64 1.38 10.65
N ASN A 3 -0.48 1.53 9.94
CA ASN A 3 -0.54 2.12 8.61
C ASN A 3 -1.76 3.02 8.53
N LEU A 4 -1.57 4.25 8.06
CA LEU A 4 -2.63 5.20 7.75
C LEU A 4 -2.44 5.66 6.31
N GLN A 5 -3.46 5.47 5.48
CA GLN A 5 -3.45 5.89 4.08
C GLN A 5 -4.75 6.63 3.75
N ILE A 6 -4.62 7.72 3.01
CA ILE A 6 -5.73 8.41 2.38
C ILE A 6 -5.79 7.90 0.95
N LYS A 7 -6.94 7.34 0.55
CA LYS A 7 -7.22 6.88 -0.82
C LYS A 7 -8.10 7.92 -1.51
N THR A 8 -7.71 8.32 -2.71
CA THR A 8 -8.56 9.08 -3.64
C THR A 8 -8.82 8.23 -4.87
N ILE A 9 -10.10 8.11 -5.23
CA ILE A 9 -10.56 7.34 -6.40
C ILE A 9 -11.02 8.33 -7.45
N VAL A 10 -10.45 8.23 -8.64
CA VAL A 10 -10.81 9.05 -9.80
C VAL A 10 -11.38 8.11 -10.87
N PRO A 11 -12.69 8.13 -11.14
CA PRO A 11 -13.27 7.34 -12.22
C PRO A 11 -12.79 7.85 -13.58
N ILE A 12 -12.31 6.95 -14.43
CA ILE A 12 -11.87 7.26 -15.80
C ILE A 12 -12.96 6.83 -16.80
N PHE A 13 -13.43 5.60 -16.66
CA PHE A 13 -14.55 5.00 -17.39
C PHE A 13 -15.42 4.20 -16.41
N ASP A 14 -16.60 3.76 -16.83
CA ASP A 14 -17.58 3.06 -15.96
C ASP A 14 -16.96 1.91 -15.13
N ASN A 15 -16.00 1.20 -15.72
CA ASN A 15 -15.33 0.06 -15.11
C ASN A 15 -13.85 0.28 -14.80
N LEU A 16 -13.30 1.48 -14.98
CA LEU A 16 -11.88 1.76 -14.77
C LEU A 16 -11.69 2.99 -13.86
N ASN A 17 -11.01 2.79 -12.74
CA ASN A 17 -10.67 3.84 -11.80
C ASN A 17 -9.15 4.02 -11.72
N ALA A 18 -8.69 5.26 -11.66
CA ALA A 18 -7.38 5.58 -11.11
C ALA A 18 -7.48 5.71 -9.59
N ASN A 19 -6.50 5.15 -8.90
CA ASN A 19 -6.35 5.26 -7.47
C ASN A 19 -5.05 6.02 -7.17
N VAL A 20 -5.13 6.95 -6.22
CA VAL A 20 -3.96 7.60 -5.64
C VAL A 20 -4.03 7.43 -4.14
N TYR A 21 -2.93 6.99 -3.54
CA TYR A 21 -2.80 6.86 -2.10
C TYR A 21 -1.63 7.67 -1.60
N PHE A 22 -1.83 8.27 -0.44
CA PHE A 22 -0.77 8.92 0.31
C PHE A 22 -0.89 8.51 1.76
N GLY A 23 0.21 8.08 2.37
CA GLY A 23 0.15 7.55 3.71
C GLY A 23 1.48 7.42 4.44
N GLY A 24 1.36 7.06 5.70
CA GLY A 24 2.48 6.81 6.58
C GLY A 24 2.32 5.47 7.28
N SER A 25 3.40 4.70 7.31
CA SER A 25 3.49 3.46 8.06
C SER A 25 4.55 3.57 9.15
N ARG A 26 4.26 2.94 10.30
CA ARG A 26 5.17 2.81 11.42
C ARG A 26 5.30 1.34 11.77
N ALA A 27 6.51 0.80 11.63
CA ALA A 27 6.83 -0.57 11.94
C ALA A 27 7.84 -0.62 13.10
N LYS A 28 7.63 -1.57 14.02
CA LYS A 28 8.59 -1.89 15.08
C LYS A 28 9.48 -3.00 14.55
N MET A 29 10.79 -2.76 14.47
CA MET A 29 11.75 -3.80 14.08
C MET A 29 12.21 -4.50 15.36
N LEU A 30 11.93 -5.80 15.45
CA LEU A 30 12.41 -6.67 16.52
C LEU A 30 13.55 -7.52 15.96
N THR A 31 14.79 -7.15 16.26
CA THR A 31 15.94 -8.03 16.03
C THR A 31 16.16 -8.84 17.30
N SER A 32 15.71 -10.10 17.28
CA SER A 32 16.05 -11.10 18.31
C SER A 32 17.17 -11.98 17.75
N ALA A 33 18.41 -11.67 18.12
CA ALA A 33 19.51 -12.60 18.00
C ALA A 33 19.99 -12.91 19.42
N ASN A 34 20.13 -14.20 19.76
CA ASN A 34 20.25 -14.71 21.14
C ASN A 34 21.43 -14.16 21.99
N ASN A 35 22.24 -13.23 21.48
CA ASN A 35 23.36 -12.60 22.19
C ASN A 35 23.50 -11.08 21.95
N PHE A 36 22.49 -10.40 21.39
CA PHE A 36 22.54 -8.95 21.19
C PHE A 36 21.43 -8.24 21.97
N ILE A 37 21.81 -7.17 22.69
CA ILE A 37 20.90 -6.26 23.38
C ILE A 37 19.82 -5.83 22.38
N GLY A 38 18.56 -6.19 22.66
CA GLY A 38 17.43 -5.89 21.78
C GLY A 38 17.23 -4.38 21.67
N SER A 39 17.74 -3.77 20.59
CA SER A 39 17.47 -2.37 20.30
C SER A 39 16.04 -2.25 19.75
N ASN A 40 15.11 -1.74 20.54
CA ASN A 40 13.75 -1.44 20.11
C ASN A 40 13.79 -0.21 19.17
N SER A 41 13.98 -0.46 17.87
CA SER A 41 13.97 0.61 16.86
C SER A 41 12.61 0.69 16.18
N TRP A 42 12.04 1.90 16.16
CA TRP A 42 10.85 2.22 15.39
C TRP A 42 11.26 2.82 14.06
N SER A 43 10.79 2.23 12.97
CA SER A 43 10.97 2.74 11.62
C SER A 43 9.67 3.38 11.15
N ASN A 44 9.71 4.68 10.90
CA ASN A 44 8.64 5.40 10.22
C ASN A 44 8.96 5.44 8.72
N SER A 45 7.95 5.32 7.88
CA SER A 45 8.05 5.52 6.44
C SER A 45 6.83 6.26 5.94
N VAL A 46 7.04 7.23 5.06
CA VAL A 46 5.98 7.83 4.25
C VAL A 46 6.00 7.12 2.90
N SER A 47 4.83 6.94 2.29
CA SER A 47 4.68 6.41 0.94
C SER A 47 3.63 7.17 0.15
N TYR A 48 3.81 7.15 -1.15
CA TYR A 48 2.78 7.49 -2.11
C TYR A 48 2.61 6.32 -3.07
N GLU A 49 1.40 6.15 -3.55
CA GLU A 49 1.01 5.04 -4.41
C GLU A 49 0.06 5.57 -5.48
N THR A 50 0.19 5.04 -6.69
CA THR A 50 -0.74 5.31 -7.78
C THR A 50 -1.00 4.02 -8.52
N GLY A 51 -2.24 3.81 -8.93
CA GLY A 51 -2.61 2.58 -9.60
C GLY A 51 -3.91 2.69 -10.38
N LEU A 52 -4.22 1.59 -11.05
CA LEU A 52 -5.44 1.42 -11.82
C LEU A 52 -6.21 0.24 -11.26
N GLU A 53 -7.53 0.38 -11.23
CA GLU A 53 -8.45 -0.68 -10.82
C GLU A 53 -9.54 -0.84 -11.88
N TYR A 54 -9.61 -2.05 -12.44
CA TYR A 54 -10.64 -2.43 -13.38
C TYR A 54 -11.70 -3.30 -12.70
N TRP A 55 -12.97 -2.91 -12.81
CA TRP A 55 -14.12 -3.62 -12.25
C TRP A 55 -14.81 -4.45 -13.32
N PHE A 56 -14.87 -5.76 -13.12
CA PHE A 56 -15.66 -6.68 -13.92
C PHE A 56 -17.13 -6.65 -13.47
N GLN A 57 -18.04 -6.99 -14.38
CA GLN A 57 -19.49 -7.01 -14.13
C GLN A 57 -19.90 -7.91 -12.95
N SER A 58 -19.07 -8.87 -12.56
CA SER A 58 -19.32 -9.79 -11.44
C SER A 58 -18.92 -9.22 -10.06
N ASN A 59 -18.84 -7.89 -9.91
CA ASN A 59 -18.37 -7.22 -8.69
C ASN A 59 -16.96 -7.65 -8.23
N VAL A 60 -16.14 -8.12 -9.18
CA VAL A 60 -14.73 -8.43 -8.95
C VAL A 60 -13.91 -7.29 -9.54
N SER A 61 -12.81 -6.92 -8.91
CA SER A 61 -11.84 -5.99 -9.49
C SER A 61 -10.45 -6.59 -9.58
N LEU A 62 -9.70 -6.14 -10.59
CA LEU A 62 -8.25 -6.34 -10.68
C LEU A 62 -7.59 -4.98 -10.48
N ARG A 63 -6.57 -4.95 -9.63
CA ARG A 63 -5.84 -3.73 -9.27
C ARG A 63 -4.36 -3.90 -9.55
N LEU A 64 -3.74 -2.86 -10.09
CA LEU A 64 -2.31 -2.75 -10.29
C LEU A 64 -1.87 -1.40 -9.75
N ASP A 65 -1.05 -1.41 -8.71
CA ASP A 65 -0.54 -0.21 -8.07
C ASP A 65 0.99 -0.17 -8.08
N TYR A 66 1.53 1.03 -8.26
CA TYR A 66 2.93 1.35 -8.06
C TYR A 66 3.08 2.19 -6.80
N MET A 67 3.87 1.69 -5.85
CA MET A 67 4.11 2.33 -4.57
C MET A 67 5.58 2.71 -4.43
N LYS A 68 5.81 3.92 -3.93
CA LYS A 68 7.13 4.45 -3.64
C LYS A 68 7.20 4.95 -2.21
N TYR A 69 8.13 4.39 -1.45
CA TYR A 69 8.47 4.82 -0.11
C TYR A 69 9.57 5.88 -0.17
N PHE A 70 9.51 6.88 0.72
CA PHE A 70 10.52 7.94 0.81
C PHE A 70 11.94 7.42 1.17
N LYS A 71 12.06 6.15 1.59
CA LYS A 71 13.33 5.46 1.81
C LYS A 71 13.92 4.82 0.54
N ASN A 72 13.46 5.24 -0.64
CA ASN A 72 13.85 4.69 -1.95
C ASN A 72 13.55 3.19 -2.11
N ILE A 73 12.49 2.71 -1.45
CA ILE A 73 11.94 1.37 -1.71
C ILE A 73 10.78 1.56 -2.67
N GLU A 74 10.79 0.80 -3.75
CA GLU A 74 9.75 0.79 -4.77
C GLU A 74 9.09 -0.59 -4.76
N ALA A 75 7.78 -0.62 -4.97
CA ALA A 75 6.99 -1.85 -4.98
C ALA A 75 5.91 -1.75 -6.06
N ILE A 76 5.62 -2.88 -6.69
CA ILE A 76 4.46 -3.08 -7.54
C ILE A 76 3.53 -4.01 -6.79
N ASP A 77 2.28 -3.59 -6.59
CA ASP A 77 1.23 -4.40 -5.98
C ASP A 77 0.21 -4.82 -7.05
N ILE A 78 -0.21 -6.08 -6.98
CA ILE A 78 -1.24 -6.65 -7.83
C ILE A 78 -2.30 -7.24 -6.91
N GLY A 79 -3.51 -6.70 -6.98
CA GLY A 79 -4.58 -7.04 -6.07
C GLY A 79 -5.85 -7.48 -6.79
N LEU A 80 -6.68 -8.24 -6.08
CA LEU A 80 -8.07 -8.53 -6.46
C LEU A 80 -9.01 -7.94 -5.42
N GLY A 81 -10.11 -7.34 -5.87
CA GLY A 81 -11.17 -6.80 -5.01
C GLY A 81 -12.50 -7.50 -5.25
N PHE A 82 -13.36 -7.51 -4.22
CA PHE A 82 -14.73 -8.01 -4.30
C PHE A 82 -15.67 -7.00 -3.66
N ARG A 83 -16.79 -6.73 -4.30
CA ARG A 83 -17.88 -5.89 -3.78
C ARG A 83 -19.12 -6.76 -3.55
N PHE A 84 -19.68 -6.68 -2.35
CA PHE A 84 -20.92 -7.36 -1.94
C PHE A 84 -21.99 -6.33 -1.58
#